data_AF-A0A2M7I570-F1
#
_entry.id   AF-A0A2M7I570-F1
#
_cell.length_a   1.000
_cell.length_b   1.000
_cell.length_c   1.000
_cell.angle_alpha   90.00
_cell.angle_beta   90.00
_cell.angle_gamma   90.00
#
_symmetry.space_group_name_H-M   'P 1'
#
loop_
_entity.id
_entity.type
_entity.pdbx_description
1 polymer ?
#
loop_
_entity_poly.entity_id
_entity_poly.type
_entity_poly.pdbx_seq_one_letter_code
_entity_poly.pdbx_strand_id
1 'polypeptide(L)'
;MSKKIKKKKSHTPSKIASPFKIYWTKNNYYLLILGIAVLILGFYLMSIGNWDSTVSLFISPFVLMIGYLLVIPSSILFRKNNKEQNKQGN
;
A
#
# COMPACT_ATOMS: atom_id res chain seq x y z
N MET A 1 -32.61 -24.80 47.62
CA MET A 1 -32.14 -23.65 46.81
C MET A 1 -30.99 -24.10 45.91
N SER A 2 -31.15 -24.05 44.58
CA SER A 2 -30.11 -24.44 43.62
C SER A 2 -29.21 -23.24 43.33
N LYS A 3 -27.95 -23.31 43.77
CA LYS A 3 -26.93 -22.29 43.50
C LYS A 3 -26.48 -22.46 42.05
N LYS A 4 -26.95 -21.60 41.14
CA LYS A 4 -26.50 -21.59 39.75
C LYS A 4 -25.02 -21.21 39.69
N ILE A 5 -24.17 -22.18 39.42
CA ILE A 5 -22.72 -22.00 39.22
C ILE A 5 -22.56 -21.17 37.95
N LYS A 6 -22.08 -19.93 38.09
CA LYS A 6 -21.77 -19.06 36.94
C LYS A 6 -20.66 -19.74 36.14
N LYS A 7 -21.00 -20.27 34.96
CA LYS A 7 -20.02 -20.84 34.02
C LYS A 7 -18.96 -19.77 33.73
N LYS A 8 -17.73 -20.04 34.15
CA LYS A 8 -16.56 -19.20 33.86
C LYS A 8 -16.50 -19.02 32.34
N LYS A 9 -16.49 -17.77 31.86
CA LYS A 9 -16.39 -17.45 30.42
C LYS A 9 -15.27 -18.29 29.83
N SER A 10 -15.63 -19.19 28.93
CA SER A 10 -14.71 -19.92 28.05
C SER A 10 -13.69 -18.93 27.53
N HIS A 11 -12.40 -19.18 27.79
CA HIS A 11 -11.32 -18.52 27.09
C HIS A 11 -11.47 -18.90 25.61
N THR A 12 -12.22 -18.09 24.86
CA THR A 12 -12.17 -18.14 23.40
C THR A 12 -10.71 -17.88 23.04
N PRO A 13 -10.00 -18.82 22.38
CA PRO A 13 -8.65 -18.54 21.92
C PRO A 13 -8.74 -17.29 21.05
N SER A 14 -8.00 -16.24 21.45
CA SER A 14 -7.86 -15.07 20.59
C SER A 14 -7.37 -15.60 19.24
N LYS A 15 -8.08 -15.25 18.16
CA LYS A 15 -7.66 -15.67 16.82
C LYS A 15 -6.28 -15.07 16.62
N ILE A 16 -5.25 -15.91 16.73
CA ILE A 16 -3.86 -15.53 16.41
C ILE A 16 -3.94 -15.12 14.94
N ALA A 17 -3.82 -13.82 14.68
CA ALA A 17 -3.87 -13.31 13.32
C ALA A 17 -2.78 -14.04 12.53
N SER A 18 -3.18 -14.71 11.44
CA SER A 18 -2.25 -15.51 10.63
C SER A 18 -1.01 -14.68 10.31
N PRO A 19 0.21 -15.23 10.50
CA PRO A 19 1.45 -14.55 10.15
C PRO A 19 1.53 -14.20 8.66
N PHE A 20 0.68 -14.82 7.84
CA PHE A 20 0.55 -14.58 6.40
C PHE A 20 -0.66 -13.70 6.03
N LYS A 21 -1.07 -12.78 6.90
CA LYS A 21 -2.12 -11.83 6.53
C LYS A 21 -1.59 -10.88 5.45
N ILE A 22 -2.18 -10.95 4.26
CA ILE A 22 -1.84 -10.05 3.15
C ILE A 22 -1.97 -8.58 3.62
N TYR A 23 -0.88 -7.82 3.51
CA TYR A 23 -0.80 -6.43 4.01
C TYR A 23 -1.39 -5.40 3.03
N TRP A 24 -1.69 -5.84 1.80
CA TRP A 24 -2.19 -4.99 0.74
C TRP A 24 -3.67 -4.66 0.89
N THR A 25 -3.99 -3.36 0.91
CA THR A 25 -5.37 -2.85 0.83
C THR A 25 -5.69 -2.50 -0.62
N LYS A 26 -6.96 -2.58 -1.04
CA LYS A 26 -7.39 -2.20 -2.40
C LYS A 26 -6.88 -0.80 -2.80
N ASN A 27 -6.88 0.15 -1.87
CA ASN A 27 -6.37 1.51 -2.08
C ASN A 27 -4.87 1.56 -2.39
N ASN A 28 -4.08 0.70 -1.73
CA ASN A 28 -2.64 0.62 -1.91
C ASN A 28 -2.28 0.03 -3.27
N TYR A 29 -3.13 -0.84 -3.80
CA TYR A 29 -2.97 -1.39 -5.14
C TYR A 29 -3.08 -0.30 -6.22
N TYR A 30 -3.99 0.66 -6.06
CA TYR A 30 -4.06 1.82 -6.96
C TYR A 30 -2.79 2.67 -6.92
N LEU A 31 -2.22 2.92 -5.73
CA LEU A 31 -0.96 3.64 -5.59
C LEU A 31 0.21 2.88 -6.23
N LEU A 32 0.21 1.54 -6.11
CA LEU A 32 1.21 0.70 -6.76
C LEU A 32 1.11 0.77 -8.29
N ILE A 33 -0.09 0.66 -8.85
CA ILE A 33 -0.32 0.83 -10.29
C ILE A 33 0.15 2.21 -10.76
N LEU A 34 -0.15 3.26 -9.99
CA LEU A 34 0.32 4.61 -10.30
C LEU A 34 1.85 4.68 -10.31
N GLY A 35 2.52 4.06 -9.34
CA GLY A 35 3.98 3.94 -9.32
C GLY A 35 4.55 3.24 -10.55
N ILE A 36 3.92 2.14 -10.96
CA ILE A 36 4.30 1.41 -12.18
C ILE A 36 4.12 2.30 -13.42
N ALA A 37 3.02 3.04 -13.52
CA ALA A 37 2.80 3.98 -14.62
C ALA A 37 3.86 5.08 -14.67
N VAL A 38 4.29 5.61 -13.51
CA VAL A 38 5.39 6.59 -13.42
C VAL A 38 6.72 5.98 -13.88
N LEU A 39 7.00 4.73 -13.52
CA LEU A 39 8.21 4.04 -14.00
C LEU A 39 8.20 3.86 -15.52
N ILE A 40 7.08 3.41 -16.08
CA ILE A 40 6.89 3.28 -17.53
C ILE A 40 7.12 4.62 -18.21
N LEU A 41 6.57 5.71 -17.65
CA LEU A 41 6.76 7.05 -18.19
C LEU A 41 8.23 7.48 -18.11
N GLY A 42 8.93 7.21 -17.00
CA GLY A 42 10.36 7.49 -16.85
C GLY A 42 11.22 6.79 -17.91
N PHE A 43 10.97 5.49 -18.15
CA PHE A 43 11.64 4.75 -19.22
C PHE A 43 11.25 5.24 -20.62
N TYR A 44 9.99 5.63 -20.81
CA TYR A 44 9.52 6.19 -22.07
C TYR A 44 10.21 7.52 -22.40
N LEU A 45 10.39 8.40 -21.40
CA LEU A 45 11.15 9.64 -21.56
C LEU A 45 12.61 9.37 -21.96
N MET A 46 13.21 8.29 -21.45
CA MET A 46 14.54 7.83 -21.85
C MET A 46 14.58 7.38 -23.31
N SER A 47 13.45 6.88 -23.84
CA SER A 47 13.34 6.39 -25.21
C SER A 47 13.07 7.48 -26.25
N ILE A 48 12.55 8.65 -25.86
CA ILE A 48 12.24 9.74 -26.82
C ILE A 48 13.49 10.52 -27.20
N GLY A 49 14.39 10.76 -26.24
CA GLY A 49 15.62 11.51 -26.46
C GLY A 49 16.76 10.62 -26.94
N ASN A 50 17.72 11.19 -27.66
CA ASN A 50 19.02 10.56 -27.81
C ASN A 50 19.66 10.33 -26.43
N TRP A 51 20.54 9.35 -26.34
CA TRP A 51 21.22 8.95 -25.10
C TRP A 51 22.07 10.07 -24.48
N ASP A 52 22.48 11.06 -25.27
CA ASP A 52 23.24 12.25 -24.91
C ASP A 52 22.36 13.47 -24.59
N SER A 53 21.05 13.36 -24.76
CA SER A 53 20.12 14.44 -24.44
C SER A 53 19.95 14.61 -22.92
N THR A 54 19.88 15.87 -22.47
CA THR A 54 19.65 16.23 -21.05
C THR A 54 18.41 15.56 -20.46
N VAL A 55 17.39 15.32 -21.31
CA VAL A 55 16.14 14.66 -20.90
C VAL A 55 16.39 13.19 -20.51
N SER A 56 17.14 12.47 -21.33
CA SER A 56 17.50 11.07 -21.07
C SER A 56 18.49 10.95 -19.90
N LEU A 57 19.45 11.88 -19.79
CA LEU A 57 20.53 11.76 -18.81
C LEU A 57 20.13 12.23 -17.40
N PHE A 58 19.24 13.22 -17.27
CA PHE A 58 18.88 13.79 -15.96
C PHE A 58 17.40 13.64 -15.63
N ILE A 59 16.50 14.00 -16.55
CA ILE A 59 15.06 14.00 -16.27
C ILE A 59 14.53 12.58 -16.05
N SER A 60 14.90 11.63 -16.91
CA SER A 60 14.42 10.26 -16.81
C SER A 60 14.86 9.58 -15.50
N PRO A 61 16.16 9.60 -15.12
CA PRO A 61 16.59 9.04 -13.84
C PRO A 61 15.92 9.71 -12.62
N PHE A 62 15.66 11.02 -12.67
CA PHE A 62 14.95 11.70 -11.58
C PHE A 62 13.50 11.24 -11.44
N VAL A 63 12.79 11.09 -12.55
CA VAL A 63 11.40 10.58 -12.56
C VAL A 63 11.35 9.15 -12.04
N LEU A 64 12.28 8.30 -12.48
CA LEU A 64 12.42 6.92 -11.98
C LEU A 64 12.76 6.90 -10.48
N MET A 65 13.65 7.77 -10.04
CA MET A 65 14.03 7.91 -8.63
C MET A 65 12.82 8.28 -7.76
N ILE A 66 12.00 9.24 -8.19
CA ILE A 66 10.77 9.63 -7.48
C ILE A 66 9.76 8.47 -7.45
N GLY A 67 9.54 7.81 -8.59
CA GLY A 67 8.65 6.65 -8.67
C GLY A 67 9.08 5.53 -7.71
N TYR A 68 10.37 5.22 -7.68
CA TYR A 68 10.93 4.12 -6.91
C TYR A 68 11.09 4.44 -5.41
N LEU A 69 11.51 5.66 -5.05
CA LEU A 69 11.78 6.03 -3.65
C LEU A 69 10.56 6.58 -2.92
N LEU A 70 9.62 7.22 -3.63
CA LEU A 70 8.47 7.84 -2.98
C LEU A 70 7.20 7.06 -3.26
N VAL A 71 6.88 6.78 -4.53
CA VAL A 71 5.57 6.22 -4.89
C VAL A 71 5.45 4.76 -4.46
N ILE A 72 6.44 3.91 -4.74
CA ILE A 72 6.41 2.50 -4.33
C ILE A 72 6.41 2.34 -2.79
N PRO A 73 7.33 2.97 -2.02
CA PRO A 73 7.31 2.84 -0.57
C PRO A 73 6.04 3.41 0.04
N SER A 74 5.53 4.53 -0.47
CA SER A 74 4.24 5.07 -0.05
C SER A 74 3.12 4.05 -0.31
N SER A 75 3.07 3.41 -1.48
CA SER A 75 2.06 2.38 -1.77
C SER A 75 2.04 1.23 -0.76
N ILE A 76 3.21 0.86 -0.23
CA ILE A 76 3.36 -0.22 0.76
C ILE A 76 3.02 0.27 2.18
N LEU A 77 3.53 1.45 2.56
CA LEU A 77 3.44 1.99 3.92
C LEU A 77 2.10 2.65 4.23
N PHE A 78 1.37 3.15 3.21
CA PHE A 78 0.10 3.85 3.42
C PHE A 78 -0.95 2.88 3.97
N ARG A 79 -1.18 2.90 5.29
CA ARG A 79 -2.23 2.10 5.92
C ARG A 79 -3.36 3.03 6.32
N LYS A 80 -4.47 3.01 5.57
CA LYS A 80 -5.68 3.72 6.01
C LYS A 80 -6.19 3.05 7.29
N ASN A 81 -6.06 3.75 8.40
CA ASN A 81 -6.66 3.36 9.66
C ASN A 81 -8.17 3.35 9.43
N ASN A 82 -8.83 2.19 9.53
CA ASN A 82 -10.27 2.02 9.34
C ASN A 82 -11.10 2.69 10.45
N LYS A 83 -10.89 3.97 10.74
CA LYS A 83 -11.74 4.77 11.63
C LYS A 83 -12.74 5.66 10.88
N GLU A 84 -12.65 5.76 9.55
CA GLU A 84 -13.46 6.73 8.79
C GLU A 84 -14.47 6.12 7.81
N GLN A 85 -14.56 4.79 7.70
CA GLN A 85 -15.56 4.13 6.83
C GLN A 85 -16.93 3.94 7.53
N ASN A 86 -17.12 4.47 8.74
CA ASN A 86 -18.34 4.27 9.54
C ASN A 86 -19.08 5.60 9.85
N LYS A 87 -18.95 6.60 8.96
CA LYS A 87 -19.62 7.91 9.09
C LYS A 87 -20.44 8.36 7.87
N GLN A 88 -20.55 7.53 6.82
CA GLN A 88 -21.36 7.84 5.62
C GLN A 88 -22.42 6.77 5.35
N GLY A 89 -23.10 6.33 6.42
CA GLY A 89 -24.19 5.37 6.35
C GLY A 89 -25.06 5.47 7.60
N ASN A 90 -25.69 6.63 7.81
CA ASN A 90 -26.87 6.78 8.65
C ASN A 90 -27.74 7.88 8.05
#